data_AF-K1TW66-F1
#
_entry.id   AF-K1TW66-F1
#
_cell.length_a   1.000
_cell.length_b   1.000
_cell.length_c   1.000
_cell.angle_alpha   90.00
_cell.angle_beta   90.00
_cell.angle_gamma   90.00
#
_symmetry.space_group_name_H-M   'P 1'
#
loop_
_entity.id
_entity.type
_entity.pdbx_description
1 polymer ?
#
loop_
_entity_poly.entity_id
_entity_poly.type
_entity_poly.pdbx_seq_one_letter_code
_entity_poly.pdbx_strand_id
1 'polypeptide(L)'
;GYEIRCQTPIAYDLTYCSELGIGVHKLFAEGKTGCMVYVDSEGNVSPLYLKDLQDPATGKIPPRLVDIKSDKFSSVVENILNAITPEDYEAAKKYVANPEEYDFHKILNWK
;
A
#
# COMPACT_ATOMS: atom_id res chain seq x y z
N GLY A 1 -13.62 -4.95 -14.12
CA GLY A 1 -14.45 -4.68 -12.93
C GLY A 1 -15.22 -5.89 -12.43
N TYR A 2 -16.11 -6.47 -13.25
CA TYR A 2 -16.97 -7.58 -12.83
C TYR A 2 -16.21 -8.89 -12.72
N GLU A 3 -15.23 -9.09 -13.59
CA GLU A 3 -14.34 -10.25 -13.59
C GLU A 3 -13.51 -10.42 -12.31
N ILE A 4 -13.36 -9.35 -11.50
CA ILE A 4 -12.71 -9.41 -10.19
C ILE A 4 -13.74 -9.51 -9.06
N ARG A 5 -14.83 -8.71 -9.11
CA ARG A 5 -15.82 -8.64 -8.00
C ARG A 5 -16.83 -9.78 -7.98
N CYS A 6 -17.01 -10.49 -9.09
CA CYS A 6 -17.95 -11.60 -9.21
C CYS A 6 -17.25 -12.96 -9.22
N GLN A 7 -15.98 -13.02 -8.84
CA GLN A 7 -15.29 -14.28 -8.61
C GLN A 7 -15.63 -14.85 -7.24
N THR A 8 -15.58 -16.17 -7.16
CA THR A 8 -15.72 -16.87 -5.88
C THR A 8 -14.56 -16.49 -4.96
N PRO A 9 -14.83 -16.13 -3.69
CA PRO A 9 -13.78 -15.82 -2.74
C PRO A 9 -12.78 -16.97 -2.58
N ILE A 10 -11.51 -16.65 -2.40
CA ILE A 10 -10.49 -17.67 -2.10
C ILE A 10 -10.56 -18.09 -0.63
N ALA A 11 -9.85 -19.16 -0.26
CA ALA A 11 -9.83 -19.66 1.12
C ALA A 11 -9.43 -18.57 2.14
N TYR A 12 -8.47 -17.71 1.79
CA TYR A 12 -8.07 -16.59 2.63
C TYR A 12 -9.23 -15.61 2.88
N ASP A 13 -9.96 -15.23 1.84
CA ASP A 13 -11.10 -14.32 1.95
C ASP A 13 -12.20 -14.91 2.85
N LEU A 14 -12.47 -16.22 2.74
CA LEU A 14 -13.47 -16.90 3.58
C LEU A 14 -13.09 -16.85 5.07
N THR A 15 -11.82 -17.11 5.39
CA THR A 15 -11.30 -16.99 6.75
C THR A 15 -11.40 -15.56 7.24
N TYR A 16 -10.90 -14.60 6.46
CA TYR A 16 -10.89 -13.19 6.85
C TYR A 16 -12.30 -12.62 7.05
N CYS A 17 -13.25 -12.94 6.17
CA CYS A 17 -14.65 -12.54 6.35
C CYS A 17 -15.28 -13.17 7.60
N SER A 18 -14.91 -14.40 7.95
CA SER A 18 -15.38 -15.05 9.17
C SER A 18 -14.81 -14.37 10.42
N GLU A 19 -13.52 -14.02 10.42
CA GLU A 19 -12.86 -13.25 11.49
C GLU A 19 -13.49 -11.86 11.66
N LEU A 20 -13.78 -11.15 10.56
CA LEU A 20 -14.49 -9.88 10.60
C LEU A 20 -15.88 -10.04 11.24
N GLY A 21 -16.62 -11.09 10.91
CA GLY A 21 -17.92 -11.41 11.51
C GLY A 21 -17.83 -11.68 13.01
N ILE A 22 -16.86 -12.49 13.44
CA ILE A 22 -16.56 -12.73 14.87
C ILE A 22 -16.18 -11.42 15.56
N GLY A 23 -15.39 -10.58 14.89
CA GLY A 23 -14.97 -9.28 15.40
C GLY A 23 -16.14 -8.31 15.62
N VAL A 24 -17.17 -8.33 14.77
CA VAL A 24 -18.41 -7.58 15.01
C VAL A 24 -19.03 -7.98 16.35
N HIS A 25 -19.18 -9.28 16.59
CA HIS A 25 -19.78 -9.78 17.83
C HIS A 25 -18.95 -9.37 19.06
N LYS A 26 -17.63 -9.52 19.01
CA LYS A 26 -16.73 -9.11 20.08
C LYS A 26 -16.87 -7.61 20.40
N LEU A 27 -16.74 -6.73 19.40
CA LEU A 27 -16.81 -5.29 19.61
C LEU A 27 -18.20 -4.83 20.08
N PHE A 28 -19.26 -5.48 19.61
CA PHE A 28 -20.61 -5.24 20.09
C PHE A 28 -20.78 -5.64 21.56
N ALA A 29 -20.27 -6.81 21.96
CA ALA A 29 -20.30 -7.27 23.36
C ALA A 29 -19.50 -6.36 24.30
N GLU A 30 -18.43 -5.74 23.80
CA GLU A 30 -17.65 -4.70 24.50
C GLU A 30 -18.36 -3.32 24.55
N GLY A 31 -19.54 -3.18 23.95
CA GLY A 31 -20.32 -1.94 23.91
C GLY A 31 -19.76 -0.86 22.96
N LYS A 32 -18.88 -1.24 22.03
CA LYS A 32 -18.32 -0.30 21.04
C LYS A 32 -19.36 0.03 19.97
N THR A 33 -19.47 1.29 19.60
CA THR A 33 -20.40 1.78 18.57
C THR A 33 -19.70 2.79 17.66
N GLY A 34 -20.16 2.93 16.42
CA GLY A 34 -19.60 3.89 15.47
C GLY A 34 -18.16 3.59 15.00
N CYS A 35 -17.72 2.33 15.11
CA CYS A 35 -16.43 1.85 14.62
C CYS A 35 -16.59 0.79 13.53
N MET A 36 -15.55 0.65 12.71
CA MET A 36 -15.35 -0.49 11.81
C MET A 36 -14.58 -1.58 12.55
N VAL A 37 -14.79 -2.83 12.17
CA VAL A 37 -13.96 -3.95 12.62
C VAL A 37 -12.65 -3.92 11.86
N TYR A 38 -11.54 -3.91 12.58
CA TYR A 38 -10.21 -4.12 12.02
C TYR A 38 -9.63 -5.41 12.58
N VAL A 39 -9.09 -6.24 11.69
CA VAL A 39 -8.38 -7.48 12.02
C VAL A 39 -6.97 -7.35 11.44
N ASP A 40 -5.96 -7.45 12.29
CA ASP A 40 -4.56 -7.39 11.86
C ASP A 40 -4.09 -8.73 11.27
N SER A 41 -2.83 -8.78 10.83
CA SER A 41 -2.24 -9.99 10.24
C SER A 41 -2.12 -11.18 11.19
N GLU A 42 -2.27 -10.96 12.50
CA GLU A 42 -2.24 -12.00 13.53
C GLU A 42 -3.65 -12.46 13.94
N GLY A 43 -4.71 -11.84 13.40
CA GLY A 43 -6.10 -12.15 13.72
C GLY A 43 -6.65 -11.35 14.92
N ASN A 44 -5.92 -10.35 15.42
CA ASN A 44 -6.40 -9.54 16.54
C ASN A 44 -7.47 -8.55 16.08
N VAL A 45 -8.64 -8.61 16.73
CA VAL A 45 -9.74 -7.67 16.49
C VAL A 45 -9.56 -6.40 17.32
N SER A 46 -9.61 -5.23 16.66
CA SER A 46 -9.67 -3.92 17.30
C SER A 46 -10.69 -2.98 16.61
N PRO A 47 -11.23 -1.97 17.32
CA PRO A 47 -12.13 -0.99 16.72
C PRO A 47 -11.36 0.10 15.97
N LEU A 48 -11.77 0.41 14.75
CA LEU A 48 -11.22 1.50 13.95
C LEU A 48 -12.28 2.59 13.72
N TYR A 49 -12.05 3.81 14.18
CA TYR A 49 -13.00 4.91 14.02
C TYR A 49 -12.65 5.80 12.84
N LEU A 50 -13.67 6.23 12.07
CA LEU A 50 -13.47 7.12 10.93
C LEU A 50 -12.80 8.44 11.31
N LYS A 51 -13.14 8.99 12.49
CA LYS A 51 -12.54 10.23 13.01
C LYS A 51 -11.01 10.12 13.20
N ASP A 52 -10.49 8.91 13.44
CA ASP A 52 -9.05 8.69 13.66
C ASP A 52 -8.30 8.58 12.31
N LEU A 53 -9.03 8.38 11.21
CA LEU A 53 -8.51 8.32 9.85
C LEU A 53 -8.69 9.62 9.08
N GLN A 54 -9.59 10.50 9.53
CA GLN A 54 -9.90 11.76 8.87
C GLN A 54 -8.85 12.81 9.19
N ASP A 55 -8.49 13.59 8.17
CA ASP A 55 -7.74 14.81 8.36
C ASP A 55 -8.52 15.77 9.28
N PRO A 56 -7.96 16.23 10.42
CA PRO A 56 -8.70 17.02 11.40
C PRO A 56 -9.23 18.36 10.88
N ALA A 57 -8.60 18.94 9.84
CA ALA A 57 -8.97 20.24 9.31
C ALA A 57 -10.05 20.14 8.22
N THR A 58 -10.00 19.10 7.40
CA THR A 58 -10.85 18.94 6.21
C THR A 58 -11.92 17.87 6.37
N GLY A 59 -11.81 16.98 7.37
CA GLY A 59 -12.71 15.85 7.59
C GLY A 59 -12.64 14.76 6.52
N LYS A 60 -11.69 14.85 5.58
CA LYS A 60 -11.52 13.89 4.49
C LYS A 60 -10.51 12.83 4.88
N ILE A 61 -10.70 11.61 4.39
CA ILE A 61 -9.69 10.55 4.53
C ILE A 61 -8.55 10.88 3.54
N PRO A 62 -7.31 11.10 4.00
CA PRO A 62 -6.20 11.39 3.12
C PRO A 62 -5.86 10.15 2.26
N PRO A 63 -5.37 10.35 1.03
CA PRO A 63 -4.88 9.24 0.22
C PRO A 63 -3.69 8.58 0.91
N ARG A 64 -3.62 7.24 0.83
CA ARG A 64 -2.46 6.50 1.32
C ARG A 64 -1.29 6.73 0.36
N LEU A 65 -0.30 7.51 0.80
CA LEU A 65 0.92 7.75 0.05
C LEU A 65 1.90 6.59 0.22
N VAL A 66 2.83 6.47 -0.73
CA VAL A 66 3.96 5.56 -0.62
C VAL A 66 4.94 6.12 0.42
N ASP A 67 5.33 5.29 1.37
CA ASP A 67 6.41 5.62 2.29
C ASP A 67 7.76 5.33 1.64
N ILE A 68 8.37 6.38 1.09
CA ILE A 68 9.68 6.33 0.43
C ILE A 68 10.86 6.10 1.39
N LYS A 69 10.62 6.13 2.71
CA LYS A 69 11.64 5.86 3.74
C LYS A 69 11.59 4.43 4.26
N SER A 70 10.63 3.63 3.81
CA SER A 70 10.49 2.25 4.25
C SER A 70 11.55 1.34 3.63
N ASP A 71 12.03 0.35 4.39
CA ASP A 71 12.97 -0.66 3.89
C ASP A 71 12.43 -1.39 2.66
N LYS A 72 11.10 -1.56 2.58
CA LYS A 72 10.43 -2.16 1.43
C LYS A 72 10.60 -1.30 0.18
N PHE A 73 10.43 0.02 0.31
CA PHE A 73 10.62 0.95 -0.80
C PHE A 73 12.08 0.92 -1.26
N SER A 74 13.02 1.11 -0.33
CA SER A 74 14.46 1.09 -0.63
C SER A 74 14.90 -0.24 -1.24
N SER A 75 14.41 -1.38 -0.74
CA SER A 75 14.74 -2.70 -1.30
C SER A 75 14.34 -2.82 -2.76
N VAL A 76 13.18 -2.28 -3.14
CA VAL A 76 12.70 -2.32 -4.52
C VAL A 76 13.53 -1.39 -5.40
N VAL A 77 13.72 -0.14 -4.98
CA VAL A 77 14.40 0.88 -5.79
C VAL A 77 15.89 0.55 -5.96
N GLU A 78 16.56 0.14 -4.89
CA GLU A 78 18.01 -0.06 -4.91
C GLU A 78 18.43 -1.43 -5.46
N ASN A 79 17.59 -2.47 -5.31
CA ASN A 79 18.02 -3.86 -5.60
C ASN A 79 17.18 -4.60 -6.64
N ILE A 80 15.97 -4.14 -6.96
CA ILE A 80 15.05 -4.85 -7.88
C ILE A 80 14.84 -4.05 -9.17
N LEU A 81 14.75 -2.73 -9.05
CA LEU A 81 14.52 -1.84 -10.18
C LEU A 81 15.74 -1.84 -11.10
N ASN A 82 15.54 -2.25 -12.34
CA ASN A 82 16.55 -2.09 -13.39
C ASN A 82 16.26 -0.78 -14.11
N ALA A 83 17.00 0.27 -13.75
CA ALA A 83 17.00 1.55 -14.43
C ALA A 83 18.39 1.82 -15.01
N ILE A 84 18.45 2.72 -15.99
CA ILE A 84 19.72 3.19 -16.56
C ILE A 84 20.51 3.88 -15.45
N THR A 85 21.75 3.41 -15.22
CA THR A 85 22.70 4.06 -14.32
C THR A 85 23.77 4.81 -15.12
N PRO A 86 24.60 5.67 -14.49
CA PRO A 86 25.69 6.36 -15.17
C PRO A 86 26.65 5.42 -15.93
N GLU A 87 26.84 4.20 -15.44
CA GLU A 87 27.67 3.18 -16.09
C GLU A 87 27.07 2.68 -17.42
N ASP A 88 25.74 2.74 -17.56
CA ASP A 88 25.03 2.28 -18.75
C ASP A 88 24.97 3.32 -19.87
N TYR A 89 25.29 4.59 -19.60
CA TYR A 89 25.04 5.68 -20.54
C TYR A 89 25.69 5.46 -21.92
N GLU A 90 26.95 5.05 -21.97
CA GLU A 90 27.63 4.82 -23.26
C GLU A 90 26.98 3.69 -24.07
N ALA A 91 26.55 2.61 -23.41
CA ALA A 91 25.85 1.51 -24.08
C ALA A 91 24.42 1.92 -24.49
N ALA A 92 23.76 2.73 -23.66
CA ALA A 92 22.40 3.23 -23.88
C ALA A 92 22.30 4.23 -25.03
N LYS A 93 23.38 4.97 -25.35
CA LYS A 93 23.44 5.89 -26.53
C LYS A 93 23.12 5.22 -27.86
N LYS A 94 23.27 3.89 -27.93
CA LYS A 94 22.85 3.10 -29.10
C LYS A 94 21.33 3.11 -29.30
N TYR A 95 20.55 3.29 -28.23
CA TYR A 95 19.09 3.20 -28.24
C TYR A 95 18.39 4.55 -28.02
N VAL A 96 19.00 5.46 -27.24
CA VAL A 96 18.44 6.79 -26.91
C VAL A 96 19.52 7.86 -27.00
N ALA A 97 19.18 9.08 -27.46
CA ALA A 97 20.17 10.13 -27.69
C ALA A 97 20.80 10.69 -26.40
N ASN A 98 19.97 10.88 -25.35
CA ASN A 98 20.36 11.43 -24.05
C ASN A 98 19.96 10.44 -22.92
N PRO A 99 20.72 9.35 -22.69
CA PRO A 99 20.40 8.37 -21.65
C PRO A 99 20.23 8.96 -20.25
N GLU A 100 20.92 10.06 -19.95
CA GLU A 100 20.87 10.76 -18.68
C GLU A 100 19.50 11.36 -18.34
N GLU A 101 18.64 11.62 -19.32
CA GLU A 101 17.26 12.08 -19.11
C GLU A 101 16.35 10.94 -18.61
N TYR A 102 16.80 9.69 -18.75
CA TYR A 102 16.08 8.48 -18.35
C TYR A 102 16.66 7.85 -17.07
N ASP A 103 17.66 8.49 -16.46
CA ASP A 103 18.21 8.06 -15.18
C ASP A 103 17.20 8.35 -14.06
N PHE A 104 16.80 7.26 -13.39
CA PHE A 104 15.78 7.31 -12.34
C PHE A 104 16.11 8.27 -11.21
N HIS A 105 17.36 8.28 -10.74
CA HIS A 105 17.79 9.16 -9.64
C HIS A 105 17.80 10.62 -10.08
N LYS A 106 18.24 10.90 -11.32
CA LYS A 106 18.21 12.27 -11.86
C LYS A 106 16.78 12.80 -12.02
N ILE A 107 15.87 11.99 -12.55
CA ILE A 107 14.45 12.38 -12.73
C ILE A 107 13.83 12.78 -11.39
N LEU A 108 14.13 12.03 -10.33
CA LEU A 108 13.57 12.28 -9.00
C LEU A 108 14.36 13.29 -8.17
N ASN A 109 15.47 13.82 -8.68
CA ASN A 109 16.44 14.64 -7.93
C ASN A 109 16.94 13.93 -6.65
N TRP A 110 17.15 12.63 -6.74
CA TRP A 110 17.69 11.80 -5.68
C TRP A 110 19.21 11.68 -5.84
N LYS A 111 19.91 11.43 -4.72
CA LYS A 111 21.37 11.28 -4.71
C LYS A 111 21.77 9.87 -5.10
#